data_AF-A0A4P9XYF8-F1
#
_entry.id   AF-A0A4P9XYF8-F1
#
_cell.length_a   1.000
_cell.length_b   1.000
_cell.length_c   1.000
_cell.angle_alpha   90.00
_cell.angle_beta   90.00
_cell.angle_gamma   90.00
#
_symmetry.space_group_name_H-M   'P 1'
#
loop_
_entity.id
_entity.type
_entity.pdbx_description
1 polymer ?
#
loop_
_entity_poly.entity_id
_entity_poly.type
_entity_poly.pdbx_seq_one_letter_code
_entity_poly.pdbx_strand_id
1 'polypeptide(L)'
;MASVHCRPRRPVLVLVLALGFLVVLITVLSVGSKQPRVDELNAHQQDPVRSSGWLNLGLDSDLYGVTPASVRGNVVMSELGNSTIRAELGRASWRLLHTMASRYPKRPTEDEREALRSFIYLFARLYPCGQCARHFQVILANNPPEVSSRNAVSQWACRVHNVVNKRLDKPLFDCSQVQKQWKCGCADADDEEDDDVQAAAGDKASATDESIKSA
;
A
#
# COMPACT_ATOMS: atom_id res chain seq x y z
N MET A 1 80.78 6.55 -44.87
CA MET A 1 79.67 5.59 -44.86
C MET A 1 78.40 6.34 -44.47
N ALA A 2 77.43 6.45 -45.38
CA ALA A 2 76.22 7.26 -45.19
C ALA A 2 75.19 6.52 -44.32
N SER A 3 74.60 7.21 -43.34
CA SER A 3 73.60 6.66 -42.42
C SER A 3 72.19 7.09 -42.88
N VAL A 4 71.40 6.12 -43.35
CA VAL A 4 70.00 6.28 -43.79
C VAL A 4 69.09 6.34 -42.57
N HIS A 5 68.47 7.49 -42.32
CA HIS A 5 67.45 7.64 -41.29
C HIS A 5 66.06 7.30 -41.86
N CYS A 6 65.48 6.19 -41.38
CA CYS A 6 64.11 5.78 -41.69
C CYS A 6 63.12 6.58 -40.82
N ARG A 7 62.22 7.37 -41.42
CA ARG A 7 61.13 8.06 -40.70
C ARG A 7 59.95 7.08 -40.46
N PRO A 8 59.42 6.96 -39.22
CA PRO A 8 58.31 6.05 -38.95
C PRO A 8 56.97 6.63 -39.43
N ARG A 9 56.21 5.80 -40.17
CA ARG A 9 54.83 6.04 -40.65
C ARG A 9 53.80 6.03 -39.50
N ARG A 10 53.89 7.00 -38.58
CA ARG A 10 52.91 7.19 -37.50
C ARG A 10 51.69 8.11 -37.79
N PRO A 11 51.61 8.94 -38.85
CA PRO A 11 50.47 9.85 -39.01
C PRO A 11 49.21 9.14 -39.51
N VAL A 12 49.35 8.06 -40.28
CA VAL A 12 48.23 7.35 -40.90
C VAL A 12 47.37 6.62 -39.88
N LEU A 13 47.98 5.98 -38.87
CA LEU A 13 47.25 5.24 -37.84
C LEU A 13 46.42 6.18 -36.96
N VAL A 14 46.95 7.36 -36.62
CA VAL A 14 46.24 8.35 -35.81
C VAL A 14 45.04 8.93 -36.60
N LEU A 15 45.21 9.18 -37.89
CA LEU A 15 44.12 9.62 -38.77
C LEU A 15 43.01 8.57 -38.89
N VAL A 16 43.35 7.28 -39.04
CA VAL A 16 42.35 6.20 -39.14
C VAL A 16 41.56 6.06 -37.83
N LEU A 17 42.22 6.15 -36.67
CA LEU A 17 41.55 6.08 -35.37
C LEU A 17 40.64 7.29 -35.13
N ALA A 18 41.09 8.50 -35.50
CA ALA A 18 40.28 9.72 -35.37
C ALA A 18 39.04 9.70 -36.29
N LEU A 19 39.19 9.24 -37.54
CA LEU A 19 38.08 9.08 -38.46
C LEU A 19 37.09 8.01 -37.98
N GLY A 20 37.59 6.89 -37.44
CA GLY A 20 36.74 5.85 -36.86
C GLY A 20 35.91 6.36 -35.67
N PHE A 21 36.52 7.14 -34.77
CA PHE A 21 35.81 7.73 -33.63
C PHE A 21 34.76 8.75 -34.07
N LEU A 22 35.07 9.56 -35.10
CA LEU A 22 34.13 10.53 -35.65
C LEU A 22 32.91 9.84 -36.28
N VAL A 23 33.11 8.76 -37.03
CA VAL A 23 32.02 7.97 -37.62
C VAL A 23 31.13 7.36 -36.54
N VAL A 24 31.72 6.77 -35.48
CA VAL A 24 30.96 6.21 -34.37
C VAL A 24 30.15 7.31 -33.66
N LEU A 25 30.76 8.46 -33.38
CA LEU A 25 30.06 9.59 -32.75
C LEU A 25 28.90 10.10 -33.63
N ILE A 26 29.10 10.23 -34.94
CA ILE A 26 28.04 10.63 -35.89
C ILE A 26 26.92 9.58 -35.91
N THR A 27 27.23 8.28 -35.88
CA THR A 27 26.20 7.23 -35.83
C THR A 27 25.40 7.26 -34.53
N VAL A 28 26.05 7.49 -33.38
CA VAL A 28 25.37 7.59 -32.08
C VAL A 28 24.49 8.84 -32.02
N LEU A 29 24.95 9.98 -32.54
CA LEU A 29 24.17 11.21 -32.60
C LEU A 29 23.01 11.13 -33.61
N SER A 30 23.14 10.35 -34.69
CA SER A 30 22.07 10.16 -35.68
C SER A 30 20.98 9.18 -35.21
N VAL A 31 21.27 8.32 -34.23
CA VAL A 31 20.29 7.37 -33.66
C VAL A 31 19.45 8.00 -32.55
N GLY A 32 19.84 9.15 -32.01
CA GLY A 32 19.11 9.85 -30.96
C GLY A 32 18.19 10.96 -31.49
N SER A 33 17.00 10.60 -32.01
CA SER A 33 15.74 11.38 -31.95
C SER A 33 14.71 10.85 -32.95
N LYS A 34 14.03 9.75 -32.62
CA LYS A 34 12.69 9.50 -33.17
C LYS A 34 11.69 9.66 -32.02
N GLN A 35 11.20 10.88 -31.83
CA GLN A 35 9.97 11.10 -31.07
C GLN A 35 8.80 10.52 -31.88
N PRO A 36 7.92 9.71 -31.28
CA PRO A 36 6.64 9.38 -31.91
C PRO A 36 5.80 10.67 -31.99
N ARG A 37 5.31 10.97 -33.19
CA ARG A 37 4.41 12.09 -33.48
C ARG A 37 3.06 11.82 -32.81
N VAL A 38 2.77 12.56 -31.75
CA VAL A 38 1.46 12.63 -31.09
C VAL A 38 0.59 13.67 -31.81
N ASP A 39 0.09 13.33 -33.00
CA ASP A 39 -0.89 14.15 -33.71
C ASP A 39 -1.73 13.26 -34.63
N GLU A 40 -2.57 12.37 -34.07
CA GLU A 40 -3.79 11.84 -34.74
C GLU A 40 -4.62 10.98 -33.77
N LEU A 41 -5.37 11.59 -32.84
CA LEU A 41 -6.60 10.97 -32.29
C LEU A 41 -7.54 11.96 -31.57
N ASN A 42 -7.45 13.26 -31.86
CA ASN A 42 -8.42 14.27 -31.39
C ASN A 42 -9.14 14.89 -32.58
N ALA A 43 -9.83 14.05 -33.34
CA ALA A 43 -10.73 14.47 -34.39
C ALA A 43 -11.69 13.32 -34.70
N HIS A 44 -12.65 13.04 -33.82
CA HIS A 44 -13.96 12.55 -34.23
C HIS A 44 -14.98 12.70 -33.10
N GLN A 45 -16.03 13.44 -33.45
CA GLN A 45 -17.38 13.44 -32.88
C GLN A 45 -17.63 14.19 -31.57
N GLN A 46 -17.85 15.50 -31.73
CA GLN A 46 -18.89 16.20 -30.98
C GLN A 46 -20.26 15.73 -31.51
N ASP A 47 -21.05 15.05 -30.68
CA ASP A 47 -22.49 14.93 -30.88
C ASP A 47 -23.22 15.62 -29.71
N PRO A 48 -24.20 16.51 -29.97
CA PRO A 48 -24.98 17.12 -28.90
C PRO A 48 -26.15 16.19 -28.55
N VAL A 49 -26.00 15.37 -27.51
CA VAL A 49 -27.17 14.65 -26.96
C VAL A 49 -27.99 15.61 -26.10
N ARG A 50 -29.08 16.04 -26.71
CA ARG A 50 -30.23 16.75 -26.17
C ARG A 50 -30.74 16.09 -24.88
N SER A 51 -30.67 16.86 -23.80
CA SER A 51 -31.38 16.65 -22.53
C SER A 51 -32.84 16.28 -22.74
N SER A 52 -33.27 15.16 -22.15
CA SER A 52 -34.66 14.80 -21.85
C SER A 52 -34.67 13.67 -20.82
N GLY A 53 -35.00 13.98 -19.56
CA GLY A 53 -35.27 12.97 -18.53
C GLY A 53 -34.49 13.19 -17.24
N TRP A 54 -35.18 13.72 -16.24
CA TRP A 54 -34.64 14.01 -14.91
C TRP A 54 -34.15 12.71 -14.25
N LEU A 55 -32.88 12.73 -13.80
CA LEU A 55 -32.13 11.69 -13.07
C LEU A 55 -31.68 10.45 -13.88
N ASN A 56 -30.84 10.67 -14.89
CA ASN A 56 -29.78 9.72 -15.23
C ASN A 56 -28.54 10.05 -14.39
N LEU A 57 -28.43 9.48 -13.19
CA LEU A 57 -27.13 9.36 -12.53
C LEU A 57 -26.37 8.24 -13.26
N GLY A 58 -25.81 8.60 -14.42
CA GLY A 58 -24.84 7.77 -15.14
C GLY A 58 -23.59 7.64 -14.27
N LEU A 59 -23.59 6.65 -13.39
CA LEU A 59 -22.46 6.23 -12.57
C LEU A 59 -21.65 5.13 -13.28
N ASP A 60 -21.65 5.16 -14.61
CA ASP A 60 -20.81 4.30 -15.44
C ASP A 60 -19.76 5.15 -16.14
N SER A 61 -18.81 5.64 -15.35
CA SER A 61 -17.47 6.02 -15.79
C SER A 61 -16.56 5.80 -14.59
N ASP A 62 -15.81 4.71 -14.66
CA ASP A 62 -14.72 4.35 -13.77
C ASP A 62 -14.04 5.54 -13.12
N LEU A 63 -13.86 5.47 -11.81
CA LEU A 63 -13.03 6.36 -11.00
C LEU A 63 -11.66 6.55 -11.70
N TYR A 64 -11.54 7.60 -12.50
CA TYR A 64 -10.45 7.81 -13.45
C TYR A 64 -9.13 7.99 -12.68
N GLY A 65 -8.42 6.89 -12.40
CA GLY A 65 -7.06 6.93 -11.81
C GLY A 65 -6.73 5.93 -10.69
N VAL A 66 -7.68 5.11 -10.19
CA VAL A 66 -7.32 4.05 -9.20
C VAL A 66 -6.91 2.78 -9.94
N THR A 67 -5.64 2.41 -9.86
CA THR A 67 -5.06 1.22 -10.49
C THR A 67 -4.49 0.28 -9.42
N PRO A 68 -4.26 -1.02 -9.70
CA PRO A 68 -3.56 -1.89 -8.76
C PRO A 68 -2.20 -1.32 -8.30
N ALA A 69 -1.51 -0.60 -9.20
CA ALA A 69 -0.26 0.10 -8.91
C ALA A 69 -0.45 1.34 -8.00
N SER A 70 -1.59 2.03 -8.06
CA SER A 70 -1.88 3.12 -7.12
C SER A 70 -2.11 2.58 -5.71
N VAL A 71 -2.75 1.40 -5.59
CA VAL A 71 -3.04 0.73 -4.30
C VAL A 71 -1.79 0.13 -3.64
N ARG A 72 -0.92 -0.57 -4.40
CA ARG A 72 0.23 -1.32 -3.84
C ARG A 72 1.62 -0.73 -4.16
N GLY A 73 1.70 0.53 -4.55
CA GLY A 73 2.98 1.15 -4.89
C GLY A 73 3.83 1.58 -3.69
N ASN A 74 4.92 2.28 -3.99
CA ASN A 74 5.92 2.71 -3.01
C ASN A 74 5.35 3.71 -2.00
N VAL A 75 5.93 3.70 -0.79
CA VAL A 75 5.69 4.70 0.27
C VAL A 75 5.88 6.11 -0.26
N VAL A 76 4.89 6.97 -0.01
CA VAL A 76 4.87 8.36 -0.48
C VAL A 76 5.50 9.32 0.53
N MET A 77 5.35 9.01 1.82
CA MET A 77 5.71 9.92 2.91
C MET A 77 7.19 9.84 3.29
N SER A 78 7.75 10.98 3.68
CA SER A 78 9.10 11.08 4.24
C SER A 78 9.17 10.59 5.69
N GLU A 79 10.36 10.59 6.29
CA GLU A 79 10.52 10.14 7.67
C GLU A 79 9.88 11.10 8.68
N LEU A 80 9.19 10.54 9.67
CA LEU A 80 8.66 11.30 10.80
C LEU A 80 9.63 11.21 11.97
N GLY A 81 10.48 12.24 12.13
CA GLY A 81 11.58 12.25 13.10
C GLY A 81 11.15 12.45 14.56
N ASN A 82 10.07 13.21 14.81
CA ASN A 82 9.61 13.46 16.17
C ASN A 82 8.94 12.22 16.78
N SER A 83 9.53 11.67 17.85
CA SER A 83 9.09 10.42 18.48
C SER A 83 7.73 10.53 19.17
N THR A 84 7.41 11.68 19.77
CA THR A 84 6.13 11.91 20.47
C THR A 84 4.99 11.96 19.47
N ILE A 85 5.12 12.78 18.42
CA ILE A 85 4.14 12.87 17.34
C ILE A 85 3.96 11.50 16.65
N ARG A 86 5.06 10.77 16.43
CA ARG A 86 5.01 9.41 15.86
C ARG A 86 4.24 8.44 16.75
N ALA A 87 4.40 8.53 18.07
CA ALA A 87 3.69 7.67 19.01
C ALA A 87 2.19 8.02 19.09
N GLU A 88 1.85 9.31 19.09
CA GLU A 88 0.46 9.79 19.04
C GLU A 88 -0.25 9.35 17.76
N LEU A 89 0.39 9.55 16.61
CA LEU A 89 -0.11 9.08 15.32
C LEU A 89 -0.32 7.56 15.33
N GLY A 90 0.63 6.80 15.88
CA GLY A 90 0.53 5.35 16.03
C GLY A 90 -0.70 4.92 16.83
N ARG A 91 -0.92 5.50 18.02
CA ARG A 91 -2.09 5.19 18.86
C ARG A 91 -3.41 5.51 18.16
N ALA A 92 -3.50 6.69 17.55
CA ALA A 92 -4.70 7.12 16.82
C ALA A 92 -5.00 6.18 15.64
N SER A 93 -3.98 5.77 14.91
CA SER A 93 -4.13 4.92 13.74
C SER A 93 -4.50 3.49 14.09
N TRP A 94 -3.92 2.93 15.17
CA TRP A 94 -4.33 1.62 15.66
C TRP A 94 -5.75 1.62 16.20
N ARG A 95 -6.18 2.71 16.86
CA ARG A 95 -7.58 2.88 17.26
C ARG A 95 -8.50 2.86 16.04
N LEU A 96 -8.18 3.60 14.98
CA LEU A 96 -8.95 3.57 13.74
C LEU A 96 -9.02 2.16 13.15
N LEU A 97 -7.88 1.48 12.95
CA LEU A 97 -7.82 0.14 12.35
C LEU A 97 -8.63 -0.89 13.15
N HIS A 98 -8.46 -0.92 14.47
CA HIS A 98 -9.17 -1.86 15.32
C HIS A 98 -10.68 -1.57 15.40
N THR A 99 -11.08 -0.29 15.42
CA THR A 99 -12.50 0.07 15.36
C THR A 99 -13.12 -0.27 14.00
N MET A 100 -12.42 -0.04 12.88
CA MET A 100 -12.91 -0.48 11.57
C MET A 100 -13.07 -2.01 11.52
N ALA A 101 -12.11 -2.76 12.06
CA ALA A 101 -12.17 -4.21 12.14
C ALA A 101 -13.35 -4.70 12.99
N SER A 102 -13.59 -4.08 14.16
CA SER A 102 -14.72 -4.45 15.03
C SER A 102 -16.09 -4.09 14.42
N ARG A 103 -16.15 -3.04 13.60
CA ARG A 103 -17.36 -2.62 12.86
C ARG A 103 -17.62 -3.39 11.58
N TYR A 104 -16.63 -4.12 11.07
CA TYR A 104 -16.72 -4.80 9.78
C TYR A 104 -17.87 -5.83 9.76
N PRO A 105 -18.51 -6.12 8.61
CA PRO A 105 -19.60 -7.09 8.55
C PRO A 105 -19.17 -8.50 8.99
N LYS A 106 -20.07 -9.23 9.66
CA LYS A 106 -19.85 -10.67 9.94
C LYS A 106 -19.74 -11.47 8.65
N ARG A 107 -20.53 -11.11 7.63
CA ARG A 107 -20.58 -11.70 6.29
C ARG A 107 -20.45 -10.63 5.20
N PRO A 108 -19.22 -10.17 4.88
CA PRO A 108 -19.01 -9.12 3.89
C PRO A 108 -19.24 -9.65 2.46
N THR A 109 -19.78 -8.79 1.60
CA THR A 109 -19.83 -8.95 0.14
C THR A 109 -18.42 -8.84 -0.47
N GLU A 110 -18.22 -9.32 -1.70
CA GLU A 110 -16.89 -9.25 -2.33
C GLU A 110 -16.40 -7.81 -2.52
N ASP A 111 -17.32 -6.88 -2.80
CA ASP A 111 -17.01 -5.45 -2.87
C ASP A 111 -16.45 -4.92 -1.53
N GLU A 112 -17.13 -5.20 -0.41
CA GLU A 112 -16.67 -4.79 0.93
C GLU A 112 -15.32 -5.44 1.31
N ARG A 113 -15.06 -6.66 0.84
CA ARG A 113 -13.77 -7.35 1.03
C ARG A 113 -12.66 -6.64 0.28
N GLU A 114 -12.90 -6.30 -0.97
CA GLU A 114 -11.92 -5.59 -1.78
C GLU A 114 -11.72 -4.14 -1.31
N ALA A 115 -12.79 -3.46 -0.90
CA ALA A 115 -12.71 -2.12 -0.33
C ALA A 115 -11.81 -2.07 0.91
N LEU A 116 -12.00 -2.98 1.87
CA LEU A 116 -11.16 -3.05 3.08
C LEU A 116 -9.72 -3.44 2.74
N ARG A 117 -9.53 -4.41 1.84
CA ARG A 117 -8.19 -4.84 1.40
C ARG A 117 -7.43 -3.69 0.75
N SER A 118 -8.08 -2.99 -0.17
CA SER A 118 -7.54 -1.81 -0.86
C SER A 118 -7.25 -0.67 0.12
N PHE A 119 -8.15 -0.42 1.08
CA PHE A 119 -7.91 0.55 2.15
C PHE A 119 -6.63 0.24 2.93
N ILE A 120 -6.39 -1.01 3.33
CA ILE A 120 -5.20 -1.38 4.12
C ILE A 120 -3.90 -1.16 3.33
N TYR A 121 -3.87 -1.52 2.05
CA TYR A 121 -2.70 -1.29 1.20
C TYR A 121 -2.47 0.21 0.93
N LEU A 122 -3.54 0.97 0.69
CA LEU A 122 -3.46 2.43 0.55
C LEU A 122 -3.00 3.10 1.85
N PHE A 123 -3.51 2.64 3.00
CA PHE A 123 -3.08 3.09 4.31
C PHE A 123 -1.58 2.85 4.49
N ALA A 124 -1.07 1.66 4.12
CA ALA A 124 0.36 1.36 4.19
C ALA A 124 1.22 2.25 3.29
N ARG A 125 0.68 2.68 2.15
CA ARG A 125 1.36 3.58 1.21
C ARG A 125 1.40 5.04 1.68
N LEU A 126 0.28 5.50 2.24
CA LEU A 126 0.02 6.90 2.59
C LEU A 126 0.30 7.22 4.06
N TYR A 127 0.70 6.23 4.86
CA TYR A 127 0.91 6.43 6.30
C TYR A 127 1.94 7.56 6.58
N PRO A 128 1.60 8.59 7.39
CA PRO A 128 2.43 9.81 7.50
C PRO A 128 3.84 9.64 8.08
N CYS A 129 4.16 8.47 8.62
CA CYS A 129 5.51 8.11 9.05
C CYS A 129 6.14 7.19 7.99
N GLY A 130 6.97 7.72 7.09
CA GLY A 130 7.53 6.96 5.96
C GLY A 130 8.34 5.73 6.37
N GLN A 131 9.11 5.81 7.44
CA GLN A 131 9.85 4.66 7.96
C GLN A 131 8.91 3.61 8.60
N CYS A 132 7.79 4.03 9.19
CA CYS A 132 6.77 3.12 9.68
C CYS A 132 6.01 2.46 8.52
N ALA A 133 5.68 3.24 7.48
CA ALA A 133 4.99 2.81 6.27
C ALA A 133 5.78 1.72 5.53
N ARG A 134 7.09 1.93 5.32
CA ARG A 134 7.99 0.95 4.70
C ARG A 134 7.99 -0.36 5.48
N HIS A 135 8.10 -0.27 6.80
CA HIS A 135 8.07 -1.44 7.66
C HIS A 135 6.71 -2.15 7.61
N PHE A 136 5.60 -1.41 7.59
CA PHE A 136 4.26 -1.99 7.49
C PHE A 136 4.04 -2.70 6.16
N GLN A 137 4.55 -2.16 5.03
CA GLN A 137 4.52 -2.87 3.74
C GLN A 137 5.25 -4.22 3.79
N VAL A 138 6.39 -4.31 4.48
CA VAL A 138 7.11 -5.59 4.70
C VAL A 138 6.28 -6.56 5.55
N ILE A 139 5.57 -6.06 6.57
CA ILE A 139 4.67 -6.89 7.38
C ILE A 139 3.53 -7.45 6.50
N LEU A 140 2.90 -6.60 5.68
CA LEU A 140 1.80 -6.98 4.79
C LEU A 140 2.19 -8.01 3.73
N ALA A 141 3.44 -8.03 3.28
CA ALA A 141 3.95 -9.04 2.36
C ALA A 141 3.91 -10.46 2.98
N ASN A 142 4.09 -10.57 4.30
CA ASN A 142 4.10 -11.83 5.03
C ASN A 142 2.78 -12.12 5.78
N ASN A 143 1.95 -11.09 5.97
CA ASN A 143 0.70 -11.13 6.72
C ASN A 143 -0.39 -10.39 5.93
N PRO A 144 -0.82 -10.93 4.77
CA PRO A 144 -1.81 -10.27 3.95
C PRO A 144 -3.14 -10.07 4.70
N PRO A 145 -3.93 -9.02 4.41
CA PRO A 145 -5.19 -8.76 5.10
C PRO A 145 -6.21 -9.92 4.98
N GLU A 146 -6.68 -10.42 6.11
CA GLU A 146 -7.75 -11.40 6.19
C GLU A 146 -9.10 -10.70 6.35
N VAL A 147 -9.79 -10.51 5.22
CA VAL A 147 -11.03 -9.71 5.13
C VAL A 147 -12.27 -10.59 4.96
N SER A 148 -12.24 -11.86 5.36
CA SER A 148 -13.38 -12.78 5.15
C SER A 148 -14.56 -12.54 6.10
N SER A 149 -14.34 -11.91 7.25
CA SER A 149 -15.36 -11.59 8.25
C SER A 149 -14.80 -10.61 9.28
N ARG A 150 -15.69 -10.01 10.09
CA ARG A 150 -15.34 -9.24 11.29
C ARG A 150 -14.28 -9.92 12.16
N ASN A 151 -14.51 -11.19 12.50
CA ASN A 151 -13.57 -11.93 13.36
C ASN A 151 -12.21 -12.10 12.68
N ALA A 152 -12.19 -12.44 11.38
CA ALA A 152 -10.95 -12.61 10.64
C ALA A 152 -10.12 -11.32 10.62
N VAL A 153 -10.73 -10.18 10.30
CA VAL A 153 -10.00 -8.90 10.27
C VAL A 153 -9.57 -8.46 11.67
N SER A 154 -10.39 -8.60 12.70
CA SER A 154 -10.01 -8.24 14.08
C SER A 154 -8.82 -9.07 14.57
N GLN A 155 -8.84 -10.38 14.31
CA GLN A 155 -7.73 -11.26 14.68
C GLN A 155 -6.46 -10.95 13.89
N TRP A 156 -6.58 -10.71 12.58
CA TRP A 156 -5.46 -10.29 11.74
C TRP A 156 -4.86 -8.96 12.22
N ALA A 157 -5.69 -7.95 12.50
CA ALA A 157 -5.24 -6.65 12.98
C ALA A 157 -4.49 -6.77 14.31
N CYS A 158 -4.96 -7.63 15.23
CA CYS A 158 -4.25 -7.92 16.47
C CYS A 158 -2.88 -8.58 16.23
N ARG A 159 -2.82 -9.63 15.41
CA ARG A 159 -1.55 -10.32 15.10
C ARG A 159 -0.52 -9.36 14.50
N VAL A 160 -0.95 -8.55 13.53
CA VAL A 160 -0.09 -7.57 12.85
C VAL A 160 0.35 -6.45 13.81
N HIS A 161 -0.52 -5.97 14.69
CA HIS A 161 -0.13 -5.03 15.75
C HIS A 161 0.92 -5.66 16.67
N ASN A 162 0.78 -6.95 17.03
CA ASN A 162 1.76 -7.66 17.84
C ASN A 162 3.13 -7.84 17.15
N VAL A 163 3.18 -7.95 15.82
CA VAL A 163 4.46 -7.88 15.07
C VAL A 163 5.16 -6.54 15.30
N VAL A 164 4.39 -5.44 15.29
CA VAL A 164 4.92 -4.09 15.60
C VAL A 164 5.31 -3.97 17.07
N ASN A 165 4.50 -4.48 18.01
CA ASN A 165 4.81 -4.46 19.44
C ASN A 165 6.12 -5.19 19.73
N LYS A 166 6.29 -6.39 19.18
CA LYS A 166 7.52 -7.18 19.32
C LYS A 166 8.75 -6.41 18.83
N ARG A 167 8.65 -5.73 17.67
CA ARG A 167 9.76 -4.91 17.14
C ARG A 167 10.09 -3.70 18.02
N LEU A 168 9.09 -3.14 18.69
CA LEU A 168 9.23 -1.96 19.54
C LEU A 168 9.47 -2.32 21.02
N ASP A 169 9.79 -3.59 21.32
CA ASP A 169 9.97 -4.13 22.67
C ASP A 169 8.80 -3.80 23.61
N LYS A 170 7.58 -3.89 23.07
CA LYS A 170 6.32 -3.71 23.82
C LYS A 170 5.72 -5.08 24.20
N PRO A 171 4.96 -5.16 25.30
CA PRO A 171 4.20 -6.35 25.64
C PRO A 171 3.29 -6.80 24.47
N LEU A 172 3.16 -8.11 24.32
CA LEU A 172 2.21 -8.69 23.37
C LEU A 172 0.79 -8.60 23.94
N PHE A 173 -0.16 -8.26 23.09
CA PHE A 173 -1.58 -8.27 23.43
C PHE A 173 -2.17 -9.67 23.21
N ASP A 174 -2.97 -10.17 24.15
CA ASP A 174 -3.70 -11.42 23.97
C ASP A 174 -4.88 -11.23 23.00
N CYS A 175 -4.73 -11.73 21.77
CA CYS A 175 -5.76 -11.59 20.73
C CYS A 175 -7.08 -12.30 21.05
N SER A 176 -7.14 -13.17 22.06
CA SER A 176 -8.42 -13.70 22.56
C SER A 176 -9.30 -12.59 23.18
N GLN A 177 -8.69 -11.49 23.62
CA GLN A 177 -9.39 -10.35 24.22
C GLN A 177 -9.69 -9.22 23.21
N VAL A 178 -9.36 -9.39 21.92
CA VAL A 178 -9.46 -8.29 20.93
C VAL A 178 -10.89 -7.76 20.78
N GLN A 179 -11.89 -8.64 20.77
CA GLN A 179 -13.31 -8.25 20.67
C GLN A 179 -13.80 -7.53 21.93
N LYS A 180 -13.27 -7.90 23.10
CA LYS A 180 -13.62 -7.24 24.37
C LYS A 180 -13.01 -5.84 24.47
N GLN A 181 -11.76 -5.70 24.04
CA GLN A 181 -11.05 -4.43 24.03
C GLN A 181 -11.64 -3.46 22.99
N TRP A 182 -11.96 -3.95 21.81
CA TRP A 182 -12.50 -3.18 20.69
C TRP A 182 -13.91 -3.62 20.39
N LYS A 183 -14.85 -3.20 21.23
CA LYS A 183 -16.28 -3.47 21.04
C LYS A 183 -16.75 -2.93 19.69
N CYS A 184 -17.67 -3.64 19.04
CA CYS A 184 -18.26 -3.14 17.80
C CYS A 184 -19.18 -1.94 18.05
N GLY A 185 -19.81 -1.82 19.22
CA GLY A 185 -20.80 -0.75 19.45
C GLY A 185 -21.97 -0.84 18.46
N CYS A 186 -22.29 -2.05 18.03
CA CYS A 186 -23.47 -2.36 17.24
C CYS A 186 -24.71 -2.13 18.11
N ALA A 187 -25.87 -1.87 17.51
CA ALA A 187 -27.11 -1.91 18.28
C ALA A 187 -27.39 -3.36 18.69
N ASP A 188 -27.98 -3.55 19.87
CA ASP A 188 -28.04 -4.82 20.62
C ASP A 188 -28.60 -6.03 19.82
N ALA A 189 -29.28 -5.83 18.70
CA ALA A 189 -29.79 -6.89 17.83
C ALA A 189 -28.71 -7.68 17.06
N ASP A 190 -27.48 -7.17 16.95
CA ASP A 190 -26.39 -7.82 16.18
C ASP A 190 -25.36 -8.56 17.06
N ASP A 191 -25.44 -8.37 18.38
CA ASP A 191 -24.44 -8.85 19.36
C ASP A 191 -24.84 -10.20 20.01
N GLU A 192 -26.11 -10.62 19.91
CA GLU A 192 -26.61 -11.83 20.59
C GLU A 192 -26.27 -13.17 19.90
N GLU A 193 -25.70 -13.17 18.70
CA GLU A 193 -25.33 -14.42 17.99
C GLU A 193 -23.88 -14.91 18.27
N ASP A 194 -23.13 -14.26 19.16
CA ASP A 194 -21.72 -14.59 19.40
C ASP A 194 -21.49 -15.56 20.59
N ASP A 195 -22.53 -15.94 21.36
CA ASP A 195 -22.39 -16.84 22.51
C ASP A 195 -22.48 -18.34 22.17
N ASP A 196 -23.07 -18.73 21.04
CA ASP A 196 -23.37 -20.15 20.76
C ASP A 196 -22.21 -20.95 20.12
N VAL A 197 -21.12 -20.31 19.70
CA VAL A 197 -19.99 -21.03 19.06
C VAL A 197 -18.89 -21.36 20.07
N GLN A 198 -18.85 -20.71 21.24
CA GLN A 198 -17.78 -20.91 22.24
C GLN A 198 -18.21 -21.77 23.45
N ALA A 199 -19.51 -21.99 23.67
CA ALA A 199 -20.05 -22.76 24.81
C ALA A 199 -19.79 -24.28 24.74
N ALA A 200 -19.32 -24.81 23.60
CA ALA A 200 -19.01 -26.24 23.46
C ALA A 200 -17.63 -26.66 24.01
N ALA A 201 -16.83 -25.73 24.53
CA ALA A 201 -15.48 -26.06 25.00
C ALA A 201 -15.09 -25.30 26.28
N GLY A 202 -15.44 -25.88 27.42
CA GLY A 202 -14.61 -25.76 28.63
C GLY A 202 -15.16 -24.88 29.73
N ASP A 203 -16.03 -25.47 30.54
CA ASP A 203 -16.42 -24.96 31.84
C ASP A 203 -15.32 -25.29 32.88
N LYS A 204 -14.72 -24.25 33.49
CA LYS A 204 -14.33 -24.16 34.92
C LYS A 204 -13.55 -22.85 35.22
N ALA A 205 -14.26 -21.94 35.88
CA ALA A 205 -13.89 -21.02 36.98
C ALA A 205 -12.41 -20.91 37.39
N SER A 206 -11.85 -19.80 37.87
CA SER A 206 -12.31 -18.45 38.28
C SER A 206 -11.04 -17.68 38.67
N ALA A 207 -10.94 -16.38 38.38
CA ALA A 207 -10.10 -15.48 39.18
C ALA A 207 -10.57 -14.02 39.07
N THR A 208 -10.44 -13.37 40.21
CA THR A 208 -10.78 -12.02 40.64
C THR A 208 -10.19 -10.86 39.84
N ASP A 209 -11.02 -9.82 39.71
CA ASP A 209 -10.83 -8.40 40.06
C ASP A 209 -9.64 -7.55 39.55
N GLU A 210 -10.06 -6.33 39.21
CA GLU A 210 -9.40 -5.02 39.23
C GLU A 210 -8.43 -4.53 38.13
N SER A 211 -8.90 -3.44 37.51
CA SER A 211 -8.15 -2.23 37.15
C SER A 211 -7.33 -2.26 35.85
N ILE A 212 -7.96 -1.80 34.76
CA ILE A 212 -7.25 -1.38 33.55
C ILE A 212 -7.14 0.15 33.53
N LYS A 213 -5.95 0.63 33.87
CA LYS A 213 -5.40 1.89 33.37
C LYS A 213 -4.35 1.59 32.31
N SER A 214 -4.38 2.38 31.24
CA SER A 214 -3.38 2.54 30.17
C SER A 214 -3.45 1.58 28.99
N ALA A 215 -3.74 2.16 27.81
CA ALA A 215 -2.98 2.01 26.57
C ALA A 215 -3.38 3.08 25.55
#